data_AF-X6LPG3-F1
#
_entry.id   AF-X6LPG3-F1
#
_cell.length_a   1.000
_cell.length_b   1.000
_cell.length_c   1.000
_cell.angle_alpha   90.00
_cell.angle_beta   90.00
_cell.angle_gamma   90.00
#
_symmetry.space_group_name_H-M   'P 1'
#
loop_
_entity.id
_entity.type
_entity.pdbx_description
1 polymer ?
#
loop_
_entity_poly.entity_id
_entity_poly.type
_entity_poly.pdbx_seq_one_letter_code
_entity_poly.pdbx_strand_id
1 'polypeptide(L)'
;DQVYLVGEQCLQNYLKQNNGKCPIQQHQHCEFSQGKTVRKSVSELLVICPRQFDLKKGQSNKGVKFREDEENCESNSNSKNNCNCNFKGKMKDLKDHLDNSCNLIPIEQNIPHKITDQLSVMNGQIKILQNVVKDLQLQLNEKDKQIEQINKQMNDLKVETLKKDQTITALTNNIQQYKTQFDEFKTKFETK
;
A
#
# COMPACT_ATOMS: atom_id res chain seq x y z
N ASP A 1 37.66 -46.01 2.19
CA ASP A 1 37.31 -44.60 2.42
C ASP A 1 36.02 -44.23 1.71
N GLN A 2 35.11 -43.55 2.41
CA GLN A 2 33.90 -42.97 1.81
C GLN A 2 34.20 -41.55 1.34
N VAL A 3 33.92 -41.25 0.07
CA VAL A 3 34.07 -39.92 -0.51
C VAL A 3 32.70 -39.26 -0.55
N TYR A 4 32.60 -38.06 0.04
CA TYR A 4 31.36 -37.29 0.07
C TYR A 4 31.41 -36.13 -0.91
N LEU A 5 30.26 -35.84 -1.52
CA LEU A 5 30.11 -34.76 -2.47
C LEU A 5 29.42 -33.58 -1.78
N VAL A 6 30.00 -32.40 -1.92
CA VAL A 6 29.45 -31.16 -1.38
C VAL A 6 29.65 -30.04 -2.39
N GLY A 7 28.68 -29.13 -2.46
CA GLY A 7 28.81 -27.92 -3.28
C GLY A 7 29.92 -27.02 -2.75
N GLU A 8 30.78 -26.52 -3.64
CA GLU A 8 31.95 -25.71 -3.30
C GLU A 8 31.59 -24.47 -2.47
N GLN A 9 30.59 -23.69 -2.91
CA GLN A 9 30.13 -22.52 -2.17
C GLN A 9 29.54 -22.88 -0.81
N CYS A 10 28.75 -23.96 -0.73
CA CYS A 10 28.15 -24.42 0.51
C CYS A 10 29.23 -24.83 1.52
N LEU A 11 30.24 -25.57 1.06
CA LEU A 11 31.38 -25.98 1.88
C LEU A 11 32.17 -24.76 2.38
N GLN A 12 32.49 -23.81 1.50
CA GLN A 12 33.23 -22.60 1.88
C GLN A 12 32.47 -21.77 2.92
N ASN A 13 31.16 -21.58 2.74
CA ASN A 13 30.33 -20.85 3.69
C ASN A 13 30.26 -21.57 5.05
N TYR A 14 30.09 -22.89 5.05
CA TYR A 14 30.06 -23.69 6.27
C TYR A 14 31.39 -23.61 7.04
N LEU A 15 32.52 -23.77 6.36
CA LEU A 15 33.85 -23.73 6.99
C LEU A 15 34.12 -22.37 7.65
N LYS A 16 33.69 -21.26 7.02
CA LYS A 16 33.79 -19.92 7.62
C LYS A 16 32.98 -19.79 8.92
N GLN A 17 31.79 -20.38 8.97
CA GLN A 17 30.90 -20.31 10.13
C GLN A 17 31.29 -21.29 11.26
N ASN A 18 32.02 -22.36 10.94
CA ASN A 18 32.28 -23.47 11.84
C ASN A 18 33.77 -23.67 12.13
N ASN A 19 34.56 -22.60 12.09
CA ASN A 19 36.01 -22.61 12.41
C ASN A 19 36.80 -23.67 11.63
N GLY A 20 36.48 -23.87 10.35
CA GLY A 20 37.16 -24.82 9.47
C GLY A 20 36.89 -26.30 9.76
N LYS A 21 35.94 -26.63 10.64
CA LYS A 21 35.61 -28.04 10.95
C LYS A 21 34.85 -28.72 9.83
N CYS A 22 35.09 -30.02 9.65
CA CYS A 22 34.40 -30.83 8.64
C CYS A 22 32.88 -30.93 8.90
N PRO A 23 32.01 -30.83 7.86
CA PRO A 23 30.55 -30.96 8.01
C PRO A 23 30.05 -32.31 8.51
N ILE A 24 30.78 -33.39 8.27
CA ILE A 24 30.27 -34.76 8.44
C ILE A 24 30.54 -35.26 9.87
N GLN A 25 31.68 -34.89 10.46
CA GLN A 25 32.13 -35.38 11.78
C GLN A 25 33.00 -34.38 12.55
N GLN A 26 32.98 -33.09 12.19
CA GLN A 26 33.72 -32.01 12.87
C GLN A 26 35.24 -32.21 13.04
N HIS A 27 35.83 -33.11 12.24
CA HIS A 27 37.28 -33.29 12.21
C HIS A 27 38.02 -31.98 11.88
N GLN A 28 39.22 -31.88 12.41
CA GLN A 28 40.19 -30.85 12.04
C GLN A 28 41.03 -31.35 10.84
N HIS A 29 41.51 -30.41 10.01
CA HIS A 29 42.45 -30.68 8.91
C HIS A 29 41.95 -31.65 7.83
N CYS A 30 40.72 -31.47 7.33
CA CYS A 30 40.25 -32.22 6.16
C CYS A 30 40.85 -31.68 4.86
N GLU A 31 41.26 -32.60 3.98
CA GLU A 31 41.64 -32.28 2.61
C GLU A 31 40.40 -32.24 1.71
N PHE A 32 40.28 -31.18 0.92
CA PHE A 32 39.20 -31.01 -0.05
C PHE A 32 39.79 -30.94 -1.45
N SER A 33 39.23 -31.71 -2.38
CA SER A 33 39.65 -31.73 -3.78
C SER A 33 38.47 -31.45 -4.71
N GLN A 34 38.74 -30.75 -5.81
CA GLN A 34 37.72 -30.50 -6.82
C GLN A 34 37.49 -31.75 -7.67
N GLY A 35 36.32 -32.39 -7.48
CA GLY A 35 35.90 -33.55 -8.27
C GLY A 35 35.49 -33.19 -9.70
N LYS A 36 36.43 -32.93 -10.61
CA LYS A 36 36.15 -32.55 -12.02
C LYS A 36 35.29 -33.59 -12.75
N THR A 37 35.60 -34.87 -12.59
CA THR A 37 34.83 -35.99 -13.18
C THR A 37 33.40 -36.02 -12.66
N VAL A 38 33.24 -35.87 -11.35
CA VAL A 38 31.92 -35.83 -10.70
C VAL A 38 31.12 -34.63 -11.21
N ARG A 39 31.74 -33.45 -11.31
CA ARG A 39 31.10 -32.24 -11.87
C ARG A 39 30.58 -32.52 -13.29
N LYS A 40 31.40 -33.15 -14.15
CA LYS A 40 30.98 -33.55 -15.50
C LYS A 40 29.79 -34.52 -15.45
N SER A 41 29.83 -35.54 -14.60
CA SER A 41 28.70 -36.47 -14.43
C SER A 41 27.42 -35.76 -13.98
N VAL A 42 27.51 -34.83 -13.02
CA VAL A 42 26.38 -34.02 -12.55
C VAL A 42 25.82 -33.13 -13.67
N SER A 43 26.69 -32.52 -14.48
CA SER A 43 26.28 -31.68 -15.63
C SER A 43 25.52 -32.45 -16.71
N GLU A 44 25.72 -33.76 -16.81
CA GLU A 44 25.05 -34.64 -17.78
C GLU A 44 23.75 -35.26 -17.23
N LEU A 45 23.42 -35.05 -15.95
CA LEU A 45 22.15 -35.53 -15.37
C LEU A 45 20.96 -34.95 -16.14
N LEU A 46 19.99 -35.82 -16.41
CA LEU A 46 18.72 -35.39 -16.99
C LEU A 46 17.86 -34.74 -15.91
N VAL A 47 17.41 -33.52 -16.19
CA VAL A 47 16.55 -32.72 -15.32
C VAL A 47 15.32 -32.24 -16.08
N ILE A 48 14.25 -31.99 -15.33
CA ILE A 48 13.08 -31.27 -15.81
C ILE A 48 13.21 -29.78 -15.47
N CYS A 49 12.45 -28.93 -16.14
CA CYS A 49 12.44 -27.50 -15.81
C CYS A 49 11.95 -27.29 -14.35
N PRO A 50 12.68 -26.53 -13.52
CA PRO A 50 12.26 -26.26 -12.14
C PRO A 50 10.93 -25.49 -12.11
N ARG A 51 10.73 -24.51 -13.01
CA ARG A 51 9.45 -23.79 -13.13
C ARG A 51 8.28 -24.74 -13.44
N GLN A 52 8.51 -25.80 -14.21
CA GLN A 52 7.50 -26.84 -14.51
C GLN A 52 7.21 -27.70 -13.27
N PHE A 53 8.24 -28.07 -12.50
CA PHE A 53 8.07 -28.85 -11.27
C PHE A 53 7.24 -28.10 -10.23
N ASP A 54 7.53 -26.82 -10.03
CA ASP A 54 6.83 -25.99 -9.04
C ASP A 54 5.34 -25.81 -9.37
N LEU A 55 5.00 -25.62 -10.65
CA LEU A 55 3.61 -25.55 -11.11
C LEU A 55 2.85 -26.85 -10.82
N LYS A 56 3.47 -28.01 -11.07
CA LYS A 56 2.85 -29.32 -10.78
C LYS A 56 2.62 -29.53 -9.29
N LYS A 57 3.56 -29.09 -8.44
CA LYS A 57 3.44 -29.18 -6.98
C LYS A 57 2.30 -28.32 -6.42
N GLY A 58 2.04 -27.16 -7.03
CA GLY A 58 0.91 -26.30 -6.64
C GLY A 58 -0.47 -26.89 -6.97
N GLN A 59 -0.55 -27.71 -8.02
CA GLN A 59 -1.81 -28.33 -8.47
C GLN A 59 -2.19 -29.58 -7.66
N SER A 60 -1.23 -30.37 -7.18
CA SER A 60 -1.50 -31.62 -6.45
C SER A 60 -2.15 -31.44 -5.07
N ASN A 61 -2.20 -30.21 -4.53
CA ASN A 61 -2.94 -29.87 -3.30
C ASN A 61 -4.41 -29.51 -3.54
N LYS A 62 -4.87 -29.43 -4.80
CA LYS A 62 -6.29 -29.30 -5.15
C LYS A 62 -6.72 -30.59 -5.84
N GLY A 63 -7.54 -31.40 -5.16
CA GLY A 63 -7.96 -32.73 -5.60
C GLY A 63 -8.74 -32.74 -6.91
N VAL A 64 -8.04 -32.65 -8.03
CA VAL A 64 -8.57 -32.86 -9.37
C VAL A 64 -7.77 -33.97 -10.03
N LYS A 65 -8.41 -35.13 -10.23
CA LYS A 65 -7.86 -36.24 -10.99
C LYS A 65 -7.59 -35.76 -12.42
N PHE A 66 -6.33 -35.78 -12.85
CA PHE A 66 -6.00 -35.70 -14.27
C PHE A 66 -6.39 -37.04 -14.93
N ARG A 67 -7.30 -36.98 -15.90
CA ARG A 67 -7.30 -37.96 -16.99
C ARG A 67 -6.12 -37.62 -17.89
N GLU A 68 -5.41 -38.65 -18.30
CA GLU A 68 -4.46 -38.61 -19.39
C GLU A 68 -5.27 -38.27 -20.65
N ASP A 69 -5.30 -37.01 -21.03
CA ASP A 69 -5.48 -36.53 -22.40
C ASP A 69 -5.24 -35.01 -22.41
N GLU A 70 -4.65 -34.58 -23.52
CA GLU A 70 -4.04 -33.28 -23.74
C GLU A 70 -5.02 -32.10 -23.62
N GLU A 71 -4.45 -30.91 -23.37
CA GLU A 71 -5.07 -29.58 -23.49
C GLU A 71 -6.17 -29.22 -22.47
N ASN A 72 -5.78 -28.61 -21.34
CA ASN A 72 -6.62 -27.53 -20.81
C ASN A 72 -5.81 -26.49 -20.00
N CYS A 73 -5.69 -25.29 -20.55
CA CYS A 73 -5.35 -24.06 -19.85
C CYS A 73 -6.61 -23.19 -19.75
N GLU A 74 -7.48 -23.48 -18.79
CA GLU A 74 -8.64 -22.65 -18.51
C GLU A 74 -8.28 -21.56 -17.51
N SER A 75 -7.87 -20.42 -18.04
CA SER A 75 -8.08 -19.13 -17.37
C SER A 75 -8.32 -18.08 -18.44
N ASN A 76 -9.55 -17.59 -18.45
CA ASN A 76 -10.08 -16.50 -19.26
C ASN A 76 -9.12 -15.30 -19.25
N SER A 77 -8.43 -15.05 -20.36
CA SER A 77 -8.05 -13.72 -20.91
C SER A 77 -7.18 -13.93 -22.15
N ASN A 78 -7.75 -13.76 -23.34
CA ASN A 78 -7.18 -13.40 -24.66
C ASN A 78 -5.66 -13.46 -24.97
N SER A 79 -4.90 -14.36 -24.36
CA SER A 79 -3.51 -14.61 -24.70
C SER A 79 -3.29 -16.11 -24.57
N LYS A 80 -3.35 -16.80 -25.71
CA LYS A 80 -2.84 -18.16 -25.88
C LYS A 80 -1.31 -18.13 -25.70
N ASN A 81 -0.84 -17.80 -24.51
CA ASN A 81 0.55 -17.99 -24.15
C ASN A 81 0.66 -19.45 -23.71
N ASN A 82 1.46 -20.22 -24.44
CA ASN A 82 1.81 -21.61 -24.14
C ASN A 82 2.40 -21.72 -22.73
N CYS A 83 1.54 -21.87 -21.71
CA CYS A 83 1.93 -22.07 -20.31
C CYS A 83 2.41 -23.50 -20.03
N ASN A 84 2.76 -24.27 -21.07
CA ASN A 84 3.43 -25.55 -20.90
C ASN A 84 4.93 -25.37 -21.16
N CYS A 85 5.74 -25.86 -20.23
CA CYS A 85 7.14 -26.14 -20.48
C CYS A 85 7.31 -27.64 -20.34
N ASN A 86 7.89 -28.26 -21.37
CA ASN A 86 8.16 -29.69 -21.42
C ASN A 86 9.67 -29.96 -21.48
N PHE A 87 10.48 -29.03 -21.01
CA PHE A 87 11.93 -29.18 -21.02
C PHE A 87 12.34 -30.36 -20.15
N LYS A 88 13.01 -31.31 -20.80
CA LYS A 88 13.68 -32.45 -20.19
C LYS A 88 15.03 -32.58 -20.90
N GLY A 89 16.08 -32.14 -20.23
CA GLY A 89 17.41 -31.98 -20.85
C GLY A 89 18.52 -32.16 -19.83
N LYS A 90 19.77 -31.94 -20.25
CA LYS A 90 20.92 -32.06 -19.34
C LYS A 90 20.98 -30.85 -18.42
N MET A 91 21.46 -31.07 -17.20
CA MET A 91 21.63 -30.01 -16.19
C MET A 91 22.41 -28.80 -16.73
N LYS A 92 23.44 -29.02 -17.54
CA LYS A 92 24.23 -27.93 -18.13
C LYS A 92 23.45 -27.03 -19.10
N ASP A 93 22.41 -27.56 -19.75
CA ASP A 93 21.59 -26.83 -20.73
C ASP A 93 20.43 -26.08 -20.03
N LEU A 94 20.21 -26.36 -18.74
CA LEU A 94 19.09 -25.80 -17.98
C LEU A 94 19.13 -24.28 -17.88
N LYS A 95 20.32 -23.69 -17.73
CA LYS A 95 20.46 -22.24 -17.63
C LYS A 95 20.02 -21.55 -18.92
N ASP A 96 20.51 -22.03 -20.05
CA ASP A 96 20.14 -21.52 -21.37
C ASP A 96 18.64 -21.63 -21.60
N HIS A 97 18.05 -22.78 -21.24
CA HIS A 97 16.60 -22.94 -21.27
C HIS A 97 15.88 -21.86 -20.43
N LEU A 98 16.29 -21.66 -19.17
CA LEU A 98 15.64 -20.71 -18.25
C LEU A 98 15.75 -19.25 -18.71
N ASP A 99 16.85 -18.90 -19.38
CA ASP A 99 17.16 -17.54 -19.84
C ASP A 99 16.51 -17.25 -21.20
N ASN A 100 16.48 -18.23 -22.11
CA ASN A 100 16.20 -17.97 -23.54
C ASN A 100 14.97 -18.71 -24.10
N SER A 101 14.52 -19.81 -23.49
CA SER A 101 13.51 -20.70 -24.11
C SER A 101 12.37 -21.12 -23.18
N CYS A 102 12.42 -20.75 -21.91
CA CYS A 102 11.41 -21.13 -20.94
C CYS A 102 10.21 -20.18 -21.00
N ASN A 103 9.10 -20.68 -21.52
CA ASN A 103 7.84 -19.93 -21.60
C ASN A 103 7.13 -19.77 -20.25
N LEU A 104 7.62 -20.41 -19.18
CA LEU A 104 7.11 -20.21 -17.83
C LEU A 104 7.77 -18.98 -17.21
N ILE A 105 6.97 -18.06 -16.70
CA ILE A 105 7.45 -16.88 -15.98
C ILE A 105 8.23 -17.36 -14.73
N PRO A 106 9.38 -16.75 -14.37
CA PRO A 106 10.01 -17.02 -13.09
C PRO A 106 9.02 -16.81 -11.95
N ILE A 107 8.70 -17.88 -11.21
CA ILE A 107 7.97 -17.76 -9.95
C ILE A 107 8.95 -17.02 -9.02
N GLU A 108 8.62 -15.77 -8.71
CA GLU A 108 9.43 -14.85 -7.92
C GLU A 108 10.73 -14.41 -8.59
N GLN A 109 10.62 -13.49 -9.55
CA GLN A 109 11.50 -12.34 -9.41
C GLN A 109 11.16 -11.73 -8.06
N ASN A 110 12.10 -11.80 -7.10
CA ASN A 110 12.13 -10.92 -5.94
C ASN A 110 11.59 -9.57 -6.39
N ILE A 111 10.41 -9.17 -5.88
CA ILE A 111 9.92 -7.81 -6.03
C ILE A 111 11.13 -6.94 -5.71
N PRO A 112 11.70 -6.18 -6.67
CA PRO A 112 12.98 -5.52 -6.47
C PRO A 112 12.94 -4.82 -5.12
N HIS A 113 13.94 -5.01 -4.25
CA HIS A 113 13.95 -4.42 -2.89
C HIS A 113 13.51 -2.95 -2.89
N LYS A 114 13.84 -2.23 -3.96
CA LYS A 114 13.38 -0.88 -4.28
C LYS A 114 11.86 -0.66 -4.22
N ILE A 115 11.04 -1.59 -4.72
CA ILE A 115 9.57 -1.52 -4.66
C ILE A 115 9.09 -1.73 -3.22
N THR A 116 9.67 -2.67 -2.48
CA THR A 116 9.33 -2.91 -1.06
C THR A 116 9.66 -1.70 -0.19
N ASP A 117 10.83 -1.09 -0.40
CA ASP A 117 11.26 0.11 0.32
C ASP A 117 10.36 1.30 -0.03
N GLN A 118 10.04 1.49 -1.31
CA GLN A 118 9.10 2.53 -1.76
C GLN A 118 7.70 2.34 -1.17
N LEU A 119 7.22 1.10 -1.08
CA LEU A 119 5.92 0.79 -0.48
C LEU A 119 5.91 1.11 1.02
N SER A 120 7.00 0.81 1.75
CA SER A 120 7.16 1.15 3.16
C SER A 120 7.13 2.67 3.40
N VAL A 121 7.88 3.43 2.59
CA VAL A 121 7.88 4.91 2.65
C VAL A 121 6.49 5.46 2.36
N MET A 122 5.82 4.98 1.32
CA MET A 122 4.48 5.41 0.95
C MET A 122 3.47 5.12 2.06
N ASN A 123 3.58 3.96 2.70
CA ASN A 123 2.71 3.59 3.83
C ASN A 123 2.93 4.52 5.04
N GLY A 124 4.17 4.94 5.28
CA GLY A 124 4.50 5.97 6.27
C GLY A 124 3.86 7.32 5.95
N GLN A 125 3.95 7.77 4.70
CA GLN A 125 3.33 9.01 4.23
C GLN A 125 1.80 8.96 4.36
N ILE A 126 1.16 7.83 4.02
CA ILE A 126 -0.29 7.64 4.15
C ILE A 126 -0.74 7.83 5.61
N LYS A 127 0.00 7.27 6.59
CA LYS A 127 -0.31 7.46 8.02
C LYS A 127 -0.23 8.92 8.44
N ILE A 128 0.77 9.66 7.96
CA ILE A 128 0.91 11.09 8.23
C ILE A 128 -0.29 11.85 7.65
N LEU A 129 -0.63 11.60 6.38
CA LEU A 129 -1.80 12.21 5.74
C LEU A 129 -3.10 11.91 6.49
N GLN A 130 -3.30 10.68 6.97
CA GLN A 130 -4.47 10.31 7.76
C GLN A 130 -4.57 11.13 9.06
N ASN A 131 -3.45 11.36 9.75
CA ASN A 131 -3.43 12.18 10.95
C ASN A 131 -3.75 13.65 10.64
N VAL A 132 -3.20 14.21 9.57
CA VAL A 132 -3.49 15.59 9.14
C VAL A 132 -4.96 15.74 8.77
N VAL A 133 -5.54 14.79 8.04
CA VAL A 133 -6.97 14.81 7.69
C VAL A 133 -7.84 14.79 8.95
N LYS A 134 -7.48 13.96 9.94
CA LYS A 134 -8.21 13.89 11.22
C LYS A 134 -8.12 15.20 12.00
N ASP A 135 -6.96 15.84 12.02
CA ASP A 135 -6.75 17.13 12.67
C ASP A 135 -7.58 18.24 12.00
N LEU A 136 -7.54 18.31 10.66
CA LEU A 136 -8.35 19.25 9.89
C LEU A 136 -9.86 19.05 10.11
N GLN A 137 -10.32 17.81 10.25
CA GLN A 137 -11.72 17.53 10.60
C GLN A 137 -12.10 18.06 11.99
N LEU A 138 -11.20 17.95 12.99
CA LEU A 138 -11.44 18.51 14.32
C LEU A 138 -11.51 20.03 14.25
N GLN A 139 -10.59 20.67 13.53
CA GLN A 139 -10.59 22.13 13.35
C GLN A 139 -11.87 22.62 12.66
N LEU A 140 -12.36 21.93 11.62
CA LEU A 140 -13.61 22.27 10.95
C LEU A 140 -14.81 22.22 11.93
N ASN A 141 -14.91 21.15 12.72
CA ASN A 141 -15.98 21.01 13.71
C ASN A 141 -15.97 22.12 14.77
N GLU A 142 -14.79 22.60 15.18
CA GLU A 142 -14.68 23.75 16.09
C GLU A 142 -15.12 25.06 15.44
N LYS A 143 -14.75 25.27 14.17
CA LYS A 143 -15.17 26.45 13.41
C LYS A 143 -16.68 26.47 13.20
N ASP A 144 -17.31 25.33 12.95
CA ASP A 144 -18.77 25.23 12.82
C ASP A 144 -19.49 25.64 14.12
N LYS A 145 -18.98 25.21 15.29
CA LYS A 145 -19.52 25.63 16.60
C LYS A 145 -19.38 27.14 16.82
N GLN A 146 -18.24 27.73 16.40
CA GLN A 146 -18.04 29.17 16.49
C GLN A 146 -19.03 29.93 15.60
N ILE A 147 -19.28 29.45 14.37
CA ILE A 147 -20.26 30.04 13.46
C ILE A 147 -21.67 29.99 14.06
N GLU A 148 -22.06 28.85 14.66
CA GLU A 148 -23.36 28.71 15.32
C GLU A 148 -23.53 29.70 16.49
N GLN A 149 -22.48 29.87 17.30
CA GLN A 149 -22.47 30.84 18.40
C GLN A 149 -22.60 32.28 17.90
N ILE A 150 -21.85 32.66 16.86
CA ILE A 150 -21.91 33.99 16.24
C ILE A 150 -23.31 34.25 15.68
N ASN A 151 -23.91 33.28 15.00
CA ASN A 151 -25.27 33.40 14.47
C ASN A 151 -26.30 33.66 15.58
N LYS A 152 -26.18 32.99 16.72
CA LYS A 152 -27.05 33.23 17.88
C LYS A 152 -26.89 34.67 18.40
N GLN A 153 -25.66 35.14 18.59
CA GLN A 153 -25.39 36.52 19.02
C GLN A 153 -25.91 37.57 18.03
N MET A 154 -25.76 37.32 16.73
CA MET A 154 -26.28 38.21 15.68
C MET A 154 -27.81 38.31 15.72
N ASN A 155 -28.51 37.20 15.98
CA ASN A 155 -29.96 37.20 16.14
C ASN A 155 -30.40 37.99 17.38
N ASP A 156 -29.72 37.81 18.51
CA ASP A 156 -30.02 38.54 19.75
C ASP A 156 -29.86 40.06 19.56
N LEU A 157 -28.75 40.48 18.94
CA LEU A 157 -28.50 41.87 18.59
C LEU A 157 -29.56 42.43 17.63
N LYS A 158 -29.96 41.66 16.61
CA LYS A 158 -31.00 42.07 15.67
C LYS A 158 -32.34 42.33 16.36
N VAL A 159 -32.72 41.48 17.33
CA VAL A 159 -33.93 41.68 18.14
C VAL A 159 -33.82 42.95 18.99
N GLU A 160 -32.66 43.20 19.59
CA GLU A 160 -32.43 44.41 20.39
C GLU A 160 -32.51 45.68 19.54
N THR A 161 -31.92 45.68 18.36
CA THR A 161 -32.00 46.81 17.40
C THR A 161 -33.44 47.11 17.02
N LEU A 162 -34.25 46.09 16.70
CA LEU A 162 -35.68 46.29 16.38
C LEU A 162 -36.46 46.94 17.53
N LYS A 163 -36.18 46.56 18.78
CA LYS A 163 -36.81 47.19 19.96
C LYS A 163 -36.39 48.66 20.11
N LYS A 164 -35.11 48.97 19.86
CA LYS A 164 -34.60 50.35 19.88
C LYS A 164 -35.25 51.19 18.78
N ASP A 165 -35.40 50.66 17.57
CA ASP A 165 -36.07 51.35 16.45
C ASP A 165 -37.55 51.65 16.77
N GLN A 166 -38.27 50.72 17.40
CA GLN A 166 -39.63 50.96 17.89
C GLN A 166 -39.68 52.11 18.91
N THR A 167 -38.71 52.13 19.84
CA THR A 167 -38.61 53.18 20.87
C THR A 167 -38.30 54.54 20.25
N ILE A 168 -37.37 54.59 19.28
CA ILE A 168 -37.03 55.81 18.53
C ILE A 168 -38.25 56.32 17.76
N THR A 169 -39.03 55.43 17.15
CA THR A 169 -40.25 55.78 16.42
C THR A 169 -41.28 56.40 17.36
N ALA A 170 -41.50 55.79 18.54
CA ALA A 170 -42.40 56.33 19.55
C ALA A 170 -41.98 57.71 20.05
N LEU A 171 -40.68 57.90 20.34
CA LEU A 171 -40.13 59.20 20.75
C LEU A 171 -40.25 60.25 19.65
N THR A 172 -39.98 59.90 18.40
CA THR A 172 -40.12 60.78 17.24
C THR A 172 -41.56 61.29 17.11
N ASN A 173 -42.55 60.39 17.26
CA ASN A 173 -43.96 60.75 17.23
C ASN A 173 -44.33 61.72 18.36
N ASN A 174 -43.86 61.46 19.59
CA ASN A 174 -44.08 62.35 20.73
C ASN A 174 -43.47 63.74 20.50
N ILE A 175 -42.23 63.82 19.98
CA ILE A 175 -41.57 65.09 19.66
C ILE A 175 -42.37 65.86 18.60
N GLN A 176 -42.85 65.19 17.57
CA GLN A 176 -43.63 65.82 16.50
C GLN A 176 -44.97 66.35 17.03
N GLN A 177 -45.63 65.60 17.92
CA GLN A 177 -46.84 66.05 18.61
C GLN A 177 -46.59 67.30 19.47
N TYR A 178 -45.52 67.31 20.28
CA TYR A 178 -45.17 68.49 21.07
C TYR A 178 -44.83 69.69 20.20
N LYS A 179 -44.18 69.49 19.06
CA LYS A 179 -43.89 70.54 18.08
C LYS A 179 -45.17 71.18 17.54
N THR A 180 -46.15 70.37 17.14
CA THR A 180 -47.47 70.86 16.69
C THR A 180 -48.18 71.65 17.78
N GLN A 181 -48.22 71.13 19.02
CA GLN A 181 -48.82 71.86 20.14
C GLN A 181 -48.13 73.20 20.39
N PHE A 182 -46.80 73.25 20.32
CA PHE A 182 -46.04 74.48 20.50
C PHE A 182 -46.36 75.52 19.41
N ASP A 183 -46.44 75.10 18.14
CA ASP A 183 -46.81 75.99 17.02
C ASP A 183 -48.24 76.54 17.17
N GLU A 184 -49.18 75.72 17.66
CA GLU A 184 -50.54 76.16 18.02
C GLU A 184 -50.56 77.17 19.17
N PHE A 185 -49.72 76.99 20.18
CA PHE A 185 -49.61 77.97 21.28
C PHE A 185 -49.01 79.29 20.80
N LYS A 186 -47.98 79.23 19.94
CA LYS A 186 -47.32 80.40 19.38
C LYS A 186 -48.29 81.27 18.57
N THR A 187 -49.06 80.65 17.67
CA THR A 187 -50.07 81.36 16.84
C THR A 187 -51.17 82.02 17.67
N LYS A 188 -51.63 81.39 18.76
CA LYS A 188 -52.59 82.00 19.71
C LYS A 188 -52.03 83.23 20.44
N PHE A 189 -50.71 83.30 20.62
CA PHE A 189 -50.05 84.42 21.28
C PHE A 189 -49.85 85.61 20.33
N GLU A 190 -49.51 85.33 19.07
CA GLU A 190 -49.29 86.36 18.03
C GLU A 190 -50.58 87.04 17.54
N THR A 191 -51.76 86.47 17.84
CA THR A 191 -53.07 86.98 17.42
C THR A 191 -53.81 87.78 18.50
N LYS A 192 -53.18 88.02 19.66
CA LYS A 192 -53.69 88.82 20.78
C LYS A 192 -52.95 90.16 20.88
#